data_AF-A0A7H0GJB6-F1
#
_entry.id   AF-A0A7H0GJB6-F1
#
_cell.length_a   1.000
_cell.length_b   1.000
_cell.length_c   1.000
_cell.angle_alpha   90.00
_cell.angle_beta   90.00
_cell.angle_gamma   90.00
#
_symmetry.space_group_name_H-M   'P 1'
#
loop_
_entity.id
_entity.type
_entity.pdbx_description
1 polymer ?
#
loop_
_entity_poly.entity_id
_entity_poly.type
_entity_poly.pdbx_seq_one_letter_code
_entity_poly.pdbx_strand_id
1 'polypeptide(L)'
;MRQHIRIDGLKVFPEDDKVLKAIMSEHKLSEKQGKSRAYRIALERYQDTQQLHQEVASLTAEIRELKEQIAQLYFVVQGGVQ
;
A
#
# COMPACT_ATOMS: atom_id res chain seq x y z
N MET A 1 -22.08 14.30 -2.30
CA MET A 1 -21.71 13.78 -0.96
C MET A 1 -21.93 12.27 -0.97
N ARG A 2 -20.93 11.46 -0.60
CA ARG A 2 -21.08 9.99 -0.56
C ARG A 2 -21.96 9.57 0.62
N GLN A 3 -22.97 8.74 0.37
CA GLN A 3 -23.82 8.19 1.42
C GLN A 3 -22.97 7.25 2.30
N HIS A 4 -23.06 7.38 3.61
CA HIS A 4 -22.33 6.58 4.59
C HIS A 4 -23.30 6.05 5.64
N ILE A 5 -23.06 4.84 6.11
CA ILE A 5 -23.76 4.23 7.23
C ILE A 5 -22.86 4.41 8.47
N ARG A 6 -23.42 4.79 9.62
CA ARG A 6 -22.66 4.79 10.88
C ARG A 6 -22.78 3.44 11.55
N ILE A 7 -21.65 2.76 11.76
CA ILE A 7 -21.56 1.54 12.57
C ILE A 7 -20.53 1.80 13.66
N ASP A 8 -20.93 1.69 14.93
CA ASP A 8 -20.05 1.91 16.10
C ASP A 8 -19.27 3.24 16.07
N GLY A 9 -19.86 4.30 15.53
CA GLY A 9 -19.24 5.63 15.42
C GLY A 9 -18.29 5.82 14.22
N LEU A 10 -18.00 4.76 13.46
CA LEU A 10 -17.24 4.84 12.21
C LEU A 10 -18.17 5.13 11.02
N LYS A 11 -17.73 6.03 10.13
CA LYS A 11 -18.35 6.24 8.82
C LYS A 11 -17.95 5.09 7.91
N VAL A 12 -18.91 4.28 7.51
CA VAL A 12 -18.71 3.15 6.61
C VAL A 12 -19.37 3.47 5.28
N PHE A 13 -18.61 3.47 4.19
CA PHE A 13 -19.20 3.64 2.86
C PHE A 13 -19.73 2.29 2.35
N PRO A 14 -20.79 2.25 1.54
CA PRO A 14 -21.34 1.00 1.00
C PRO A 14 -20.32 0.15 0.21
N GLU A 15 -19.31 0.81 -0.36
CA GLU A 15 -18.16 0.18 -1.03
C GLU A 15 -17.28 -0.59 -0.03
N ASP A 16 -17.09 -0.04 1.18
CA ASP A 16 -16.30 -0.65 2.25
C ASP A 16 -17.00 -1.88 2.82
N ASP A 17 -18.34 -1.91 2.84
CA ASP A 17 -19.10 -3.08 3.32
C ASP A 17 -18.84 -4.33 2.45
N LYS A 18 -18.67 -4.14 1.13
CA LYS A 18 -18.29 -5.24 0.22
C LYS A 18 -16.90 -5.77 0.54
N VAL A 19 -15.94 -4.87 0.78
CA VAL A 19 -14.56 -5.23 1.14
C VAL A 19 -14.53 -5.96 2.48
N LEU A 20 -15.27 -5.46 3.47
CA LEU A 20 -15.36 -6.11 4.78
C LEU A 20 -15.99 -7.49 4.69
N LYS A 21 -17.05 -7.66 3.90
CA LYS A 21 -17.64 -8.99 3.64
C LYS A 21 -16.65 -9.94 2.98
N ALA A 22 -15.85 -9.46 2.02
CA ALA A 22 -14.80 -10.26 1.39
C ALA A 22 -13.73 -10.69 2.41
N ILE A 23 -13.26 -9.77 3.26
CA ILE A 23 -12.30 -10.06 4.34
C ILE A 23 -12.91 -11.05 5.35
N MET A 24 -14.17 -10.87 5.71
CA MET A 24 -14.86 -11.79 6.63
C MET A 24 -14.98 -13.19 6.04
N SER A 25 -15.28 -13.31 4.75
CA SER A 25 -15.32 -14.60 4.04
C SER A 25 -13.94 -15.25 3.96
N GLU A 26 -12.90 -14.49 3.61
CA GLU A 26 -11.52 -14.96 3.50
C GLU A 26 -10.99 -15.49 4.84
N HIS A 27 -11.28 -14.78 5.92
CA HIS A 27 -10.81 -15.10 7.27
C HIS A 27 -11.80 -15.94 8.09
N LYS A 28 -12.87 -16.46 7.45
CA LYS A 28 -13.93 -17.27 8.07
C LYS A 28 -14.51 -16.66 9.36
N LEU A 29 -14.74 -15.35 9.33
CA LEU A 29 -15.23 -14.59 10.48
C LEU A 29 -16.76 -14.61 10.55
N SER A 30 -17.30 -14.73 11.76
CA SER A 30 -18.76 -14.71 12.00
C SER A 30 -19.37 -13.37 11.56
N GLU A 31 -20.52 -13.39 10.88
CA GLU A 31 -21.21 -12.16 10.45
C GLU A 31 -21.60 -11.23 11.60
N LYS A 32 -21.86 -11.78 12.79
CA LYS A 32 -22.33 -11.03 13.95
C LYS A 32 -21.21 -10.40 14.79
N GLN A 33 -20.01 -10.99 14.80
CA GLN A 33 -18.90 -10.58 15.68
C GLN A 33 -17.57 -10.35 14.93
N GLY A 34 -17.52 -10.72 13.65
CA GLY A 34 -16.32 -10.68 12.82
C GLY A 34 -16.01 -9.31 12.23
N LYS A 35 -16.97 -8.37 12.23
CA LYS A 35 -16.80 -7.04 11.63
C LYS A 35 -15.62 -6.27 12.23
N SER A 36 -15.52 -6.20 13.55
CA SER A 36 -14.42 -5.48 14.22
C SER A 36 -13.04 -6.10 13.95
N ARG A 37 -12.99 -7.40 13.69
CA ARG A 37 -11.74 -8.08 13.28
C ARG A 37 -11.44 -7.83 11.80
N ALA A 38 -12.45 -7.83 10.94
CA ALA A 38 -12.31 -7.47 9.54
C ALA A 38 -11.84 -6.02 9.35
N TYR A 39 -12.31 -5.07 10.17
CA TYR A 39 -11.80 -3.69 10.17
C TYR A 39 -10.32 -3.61 10.55
N ARG A 40 -9.89 -4.37 11.55
CA ARG A 40 -8.47 -4.42 11.93
C ARG A 40 -7.60 -4.97 10.80
N ILE A 41 -8.03 -6.07 10.19
CA ILE A 41 -7.33 -6.66 9.04
C ILE A 41 -7.30 -5.68 7.85
N ALA A 42 -8.40 -4.97 7.58
CA ALA A 42 -8.44 -3.96 6.53
C ALA A 42 -7.46 -2.80 6.80
N LEU A 43 -7.38 -2.36 8.06
CA LEU A 43 -6.47 -1.30 8.49
C LEU A 43 -5.00 -1.74 8.38
N GLU A 44 -4.68 -2.95 8.85
CA GLU A 44 -3.34 -3.55 8.72
C GLU A 44 -2.92 -3.61 7.25
N ARG A 45 -3.77 -4.18 6.37
CA ARG A 45 -3.51 -4.24 4.93
C ARG A 45 -3.30 -2.86 4.30
N TYR A 46 -4.05 -1.86 4.73
CA TYR A 46 -3.87 -0.48 4.26
C TYR A 46 -2.51 0.07 4.69
N GLN A 47 -2.10 -0.14 5.94
CA GLN A 47 -0.79 0.28 6.44
C GLN A 47 0.35 -0.41 5.69
N ASP A 48 0.26 -1.73 5.49
CA ASP A 48 1.24 -2.51 4.73
C ASP A 48 1.38 -1.98 3.30
N THR A 49 0.25 -1.66 2.65
CA THR A 49 0.25 -1.10 1.29
C THR A 49 0.91 0.27 1.24
N GLN A 50 0.71 1.12 2.26
CA GLN A 50 1.36 2.42 2.33
C GLN A 50 2.87 2.29 2.55
N GLN A 51 3.31 1.36 3.39
CA GLN A 51 4.73 1.06 3.60
C GLN A 51 5.39 0.57 2.31
N LEU A 52 4.75 -0.36 1.59
CA LEU A 52 5.21 -0.83 0.29
C LEU A 52 5.36 0.32 -0.72
N HIS A 53 4.43 1.28 -0.72
CA HIS A 53 4.52 2.43 -1.62
C HIS A 53 5.74 3.30 -1.30
N GLN A 54 6.06 3.50 -0.02
CA GLN A 54 7.25 4.23 0.41
C GLN A 54 8.54 3.49 0.03
N GLU A 55 8.58 2.18 0.21
CA GLU A 55 9.73 1.36 -0.16
C GLU A 55 9.98 1.39 -1.67
N VAL A 56 8.94 1.26 -2.48
CA VAL A 56 9.02 1.38 -3.95
C VAL A 56 9.55 2.77 -4.36
N ALA A 57 9.11 3.83 -3.69
CA ALA A 57 9.61 5.18 -3.95
C ALA A 57 11.12 5.30 -3.61
N SER A 58 11.57 4.73 -2.48
CA SER A 58 12.98 4.70 -2.09
C SER A 58 13.82 3.95 -3.12
N LEU A 59 13.43 2.72 -3.47
CA LEU A 59 14.13 1.90 -4.45
C LEU A 59 14.20 2.58 -5.83
N THR A 60 13.14 3.28 -6.23
CA THR A 60 13.12 4.04 -7.49
C THR A 60 14.15 5.19 -7.47
N ALA A 61 14.30 5.88 -6.33
CA ALA A 61 15.30 6.92 -6.16
C ALA A 61 16.73 6.34 -6.19
N GLU A 62 16.97 5.22 -5.50
CA GLU A 62 18.27 4.52 -5.50
C GLU A 62 18.65 4.06 -6.91
N ILE A 63 17.72 3.46 -7.66
CA ILE A 63 17.96 3.06 -9.05
C ILE A 63 18.34 4.26 -9.93
N ARG A 64 17.70 5.41 -9.71
CA ARG A 64 18.03 6.63 -10.46
C ARG A 64 19.44 7.11 -10.13
N GLU A 65 19.80 7.17 -8.85
CA GLU A 65 21.14 7.57 -8.43
C GLU A 65 22.21 6.64 -9.00
N LEU A 66 22.00 5.32 -8.93
CA LEU A 66 22.91 4.33 -9.51
C LEU A 66 23.05 4.49 -11.02
N LYS A 67 21.97 4.79 -11.74
CA LYS A 67 22.03 5.09 -13.18
C LYS A 67 22.87 6.32 -13.49
N GLU A 68 22.73 7.38 -12.69
CA GLU A 68 23.51 8.61 -12.84
C GLU A 68 25.00 8.36 -12.54
N GLN A 69 25.31 7.61 -11.47
CA GLN A 69 26.68 7.19 -11.15
C GLN A 69 27.32 6.32 -12.24
N ILE A 70 26.58 5.34 -12.78
CA ILE A 70 27.04 4.51 -13.90
C ILE A 70 27.33 5.35 -15.14
N ALA A 71 26.46 6.31 -15.47
CA ALA A 71 26.67 7.22 -16.60
C ALA A 71 27.94 8.07 -16.43
N GLN A 72 28.18 8.58 -15.21
CA GLN A 72 29.42 9.31 -14.91
C GLN A 72 30.66 8.42 -15.05
N LEU A 73 30.63 7.20 -14.50
CA LEU A 73 31.73 6.25 -14.63
C LEU A 73 32.03 5.90 -16.09
N TYR A 74 30.98 5.69 -16.90
CA TYR A 74 31.13 5.43 -18.33
C TYR A 74 31.81 6.60 -19.05
N PHE A 75 31.42 7.84 -18.73
CA PHE A 75 32.05 9.04 -19.27
C PHE A 75 33.52 9.14 -18.86
N VAL A 76 33.87 8.87 -17.60
CA VAL A 76 35.26 8.88 -17.12
C VAL A 76 36.09 7.81 -17.84
N VAL A 77 35.57 6.60 -18.00
CA VAL A 77 36.27 5.50 -18.68
C VAL A 77 36.47 5.81 -20.16
N GLN A 78 35.51 6.45 -20.84
CA GLN A 78 35.66 6.81 -22.25
C GLN A 78 36.48 8.08 -22.49
N GLY A 79 36.39 9.06 -21.59
CA GLY A 79 37.14 10.31 -21.66
C GLY A 79 38.59 10.22 -21.17
N GLY A 80 38.91 9.23 -20.33
CA GLY A 80 40.26 8.93 -19.86
C GLY A 80 41.11 8.09 -20.83
N VAL A 81 40.54 7.70 -21.98
CA VAL A 81 41.28 7.10 -23.10
C VAL A 81 41.56 8.21 -24.13
N GLN A 82 42.45 9.12 -23.77
CA GLN A 82 43.14 10.04 -24.68
C GLN A 82 44.61 10.09 -24.31
#